data_AF-A0A4U1JMU4-F1
#
_entry.id   AF-A0A4U1JMU4-F1
#
_cell.length_a   1.000
_cell.length_b   1.000
_cell.length_c   1.000
_cell.angle_alpha   90.00
_cell.angle_beta   90.00
_cell.angle_gamma   90.00
#
_symmetry.space_group_name_H-M   'P 1'
#
loop_
_entity.id
_entity.type
_entity.pdbx_description
1 polymer ?
#
loop_
_entity_poly.entity_id
_entity_poly.type
_entity_poly.pdbx_seq_one_letter_code
_entity_poly.pdbx_strand_id
1 'polypeptide(L)'
;MSAAASLSPEPAPIVACTVSRDVSNFDLLIEDMEAELGESWGDLTFEDAVVFLNQPDSELLEFIAIAVDNEDENNLARISGIIGTAKEKGIRVILIAEEVSPIALHQLLRLGADDFVPYPLPEGALHEAIERLGQSDLPPELPAAAAPPAFKASGGRDGVVLPVHGLSGGVGATTFAVNLAWELATPEASKKSPAPAPRVCLLDFDLQFGSASTYLDLPRRDLVFEMLQDTAHMDAESFNQALLTFNDRLHVLTAPSEMLPLDILTAEDISRIIEMARSNFDFVVIDMPTTVVSWTETVLSQAHLYFALMELDMRSAQNTLRMIRALKAENLPIEKLRFVLNRAPKFTDLSGKSRVKRLAESLDIGIEVLLSDCGRIVTQANDHGLPLALSAAKAPLRKEIQKLAQSIVELNRAAEAATA
;
A
#
# COMPACT_ATOMS: atom_id res chain seq x y z
N MET A 1 48.52 -36.48 -48.80
CA MET A 1 47.19 -35.99 -49.22
C MET A 1 46.18 -36.41 -48.18
N SER A 2 45.79 -35.51 -47.29
CA SER A 2 44.54 -35.62 -46.56
C SER A 2 44.06 -34.20 -46.35
N ALA A 3 43.00 -33.84 -47.06
CA ALA A 3 42.38 -32.53 -47.00
C ALA A 3 41.77 -32.32 -45.60
N ALA A 4 42.18 -31.25 -44.92
CA ALA A 4 41.49 -30.76 -43.75
C ALA A 4 40.17 -30.16 -44.22
N ALA A 5 39.06 -30.80 -43.86
CA ALA A 5 37.73 -30.27 -44.05
C ALA A 5 37.60 -28.99 -43.21
N SER A 6 37.47 -27.86 -43.88
CA SER A 6 37.04 -26.59 -43.31
C SER A 6 35.58 -26.73 -42.88
N LEU A 7 35.36 -26.95 -41.59
CA LEU A 7 34.06 -26.74 -40.96
C LEU A 7 33.81 -25.23 -40.95
N SER A 8 32.94 -24.77 -41.83
CA SER A 8 32.29 -23.45 -41.70
C SER A 8 31.58 -23.40 -40.35
N PRO A 9 31.70 -22.32 -39.56
CA PRO A 9 30.86 -22.17 -38.38
C PRO A 9 29.41 -22.04 -38.87
N GLU A 10 28.54 -22.95 -38.41
CA GLU A 10 27.09 -22.76 -38.51
C GLU A 10 26.75 -21.44 -37.77
N PRO A 11 25.93 -20.55 -38.35
CA PRO A 11 25.56 -19.31 -37.69
C PRO A 11 24.86 -19.64 -36.37
N ALA A 12 25.27 -18.98 -35.29
CA ALA A 12 24.65 -19.16 -33.98
C ALA A 12 23.14 -18.87 -34.10
N PRO A 13 22.27 -19.69 -33.50
CA PRO A 13 20.84 -19.43 -33.53
C PRO A 13 20.55 -18.10 -32.83
N ILE A 14 19.77 -17.24 -33.48
CA ILE A 14 19.36 -15.94 -32.93
C ILE A 14 18.45 -16.20 -31.74
N VAL A 15 18.88 -15.79 -30.54
CA VAL A 15 18.14 -15.98 -29.26
C VAL A 15 17.37 -14.74 -28.82
N ALA A 16 17.68 -13.57 -29.39
CA ALA A 16 16.95 -12.33 -29.11
C ALA A 16 16.76 -11.48 -30.36
N CYS A 17 15.66 -10.72 -30.41
CA CYS A 17 15.40 -9.81 -31.52
C CYS A 17 14.98 -8.42 -31.02
N THR A 18 15.57 -7.38 -31.61
CA THR A 18 15.13 -5.99 -31.43
C THR A 18 14.18 -5.61 -32.56
N VAL A 19 13.01 -5.08 -32.20
CA VAL A 19 11.99 -4.64 -33.15
C VAL A 19 11.82 -3.14 -33.00
N SER A 20 12.13 -2.39 -34.05
CA SER A 20 11.94 -0.94 -34.07
C SER A 20 11.63 -0.45 -35.49
N ARG A 21 11.19 0.80 -35.61
CA ARG A 21 11.01 1.45 -36.93
C ARG A 21 12.35 1.79 -37.57
N ASP A 22 13.27 2.31 -36.78
CA ASP A 22 14.65 2.62 -37.16
C ASP A 22 15.57 2.33 -35.97
N VAL A 23 16.41 1.30 -36.13
CA VAL A 23 17.29 0.80 -35.06
C VAL A 23 18.41 1.80 -34.80
N SER A 24 18.77 2.64 -35.79
CA SER A 24 19.79 3.69 -35.65
C SER A 24 19.38 4.83 -34.71
N ASN A 25 18.11 4.93 -34.31
CA ASN A 25 17.69 5.86 -33.26
C ASN A 25 18.01 5.34 -31.85
N PHE A 26 18.28 4.03 -31.72
CA PHE A 26 18.50 3.34 -30.45
C PHE A 26 19.94 2.82 -30.35
N ASP A 27 20.94 3.66 -30.66
CA ASP A 27 22.36 3.26 -30.66
C ASP A 27 22.81 2.62 -29.33
N LEU A 28 22.34 3.14 -28.19
CA LEU A 28 22.66 2.59 -26.86
C LEU A 28 22.08 1.18 -26.64
N LEU A 29 20.93 0.87 -27.26
CA LEU A 29 20.33 -0.46 -27.20
C LEU A 29 21.16 -1.47 -28.00
N ILE A 30 21.71 -1.06 -29.13
CA ILE A 30 22.58 -1.90 -29.96
C ILE A 30 23.85 -2.25 -29.17
N GLU A 31 24.48 -1.25 -28.54
CA GLU A 31 25.68 -1.45 -27.71
C GLU A 31 25.43 -2.40 -26.53
N ASP A 32 24.32 -2.22 -25.81
CA ASP A 32 23.95 -3.08 -24.67
C ASP A 32 23.59 -4.51 -25.12
N MET A 33 22.88 -4.68 -26.24
CA MET A 33 22.55 -5.99 -26.80
C MET A 33 23.79 -6.75 -27.28
N GLU A 34 24.74 -6.07 -27.91
CA GLU A 34 26.02 -6.65 -28.33
C GLU A 34 26.89 -7.02 -27.13
N ALA A 35 26.88 -6.22 -26.06
CA ALA A 35 27.58 -6.50 -24.82
C ALA A 35 27.04 -7.74 -24.09
N GLU A 36 25.71 -7.93 -24.08
CA GLU A 36 25.05 -9.03 -23.36
C GLU A 36 25.00 -10.34 -24.16
N LEU A 37 24.71 -10.28 -25.47
CA LEU A 37 24.38 -11.46 -26.29
C LEU A 37 25.39 -11.75 -27.41
N GLY A 38 26.38 -10.88 -27.62
CA GLY A 38 27.38 -11.03 -28.68
C GLY A 38 26.75 -11.04 -30.08
N GLU A 39 26.99 -12.08 -30.87
CA GLU A 39 26.48 -12.24 -32.25
C GLU A 39 25.11 -12.93 -32.32
N SER A 40 24.46 -13.22 -31.19
CA SER A 40 23.25 -14.06 -31.14
C SER A 40 21.93 -13.26 -31.09
N TRP A 41 21.94 -12.02 -31.56
CA TRP A 41 20.76 -11.16 -31.67
C TRP A 41 20.60 -10.63 -33.10
N GLY A 42 19.39 -10.20 -33.45
CA GLY A 42 19.11 -9.58 -34.76
C GLY A 42 18.10 -8.45 -34.66
N ASP A 43 18.16 -7.53 -35.62
CA ASP A 43 17.23 -6.42 -35.74
C ASP A 43 16.15 -6.67 -36.82
N LEU A 44 14.92 -6.27 -36.53
CA LEU A 44 13.80 -6.38 -37.47
C LEU A 44 12.94 -5.11 -37.44
N THR A 45 12.37 -4.78 -38.60
CA THR A 45 11.33 -3.75 -38.66
C THR A 45 10.00 -4.29 -38.13
N PHE A 46 9.06 -3.41 -37.77
CA PHE A 46 7.70 -3.84 -37.37
C PHE A 46 7.00 -4.71 -38.42
N GLU A 47 7.28 -4.53 -39.71
CA GLU A 47 6.67 -5.32 -40.79
C GLU A 47 7.31 -6.72 -40.88
N ASP A 48 8.63 -6.78 -40.76
CA ASP A 48 9.38 -8.04 -40.81
C ASP A 48 9.18 -8.86 -39.53
N ALA A 49 9.00 -8.22 -38.38
CA ALA A 49 8.74 -8.87 -37.10
C ALA A 49 7.48 -9.74 -37.14
N VAL A 50 6.40 -9.27 -37.76
CA VAL A 50 5.15 -10.06 -37.90
C VAL A 50 5.36 -11.28 -38.80
N VAL A 51 6.17 -11.14 -39.86
CA VAL A 51 6.47 -12.24 -40.78
C VAL A 51 7.39 -13.27 -40.11
N PHE A 52 8.41 -12.80 -39.40
CA PHE A 52 9.37 -13.63 -38.68
C PHE A 52 8.73 -14.39 -37.53
N LEU A 53 7.87 -13.73 -36.75
CA LEU A 53 7.08 -14.36 -35.70
C LEU A 53 6.13 -15.45 -36.22
N ASN A 54 5.86 -15.54 -37.52
CA ASN A 54 5.07 -16.62 -38.12
C ASN A 54 5.91 -17.78 -38.69
N GLN A 55 7.25 -17.65 -38.74
CA GLN A 55 8.16 -18.68 -39.23
C GLN A 55 8.54 -19.67 -38.11
N PRO A 56 8.87 -20.93 -38.43
CA PRO A 56 9.29 -21.93 -37.44
C PRO A 56 10.58 -21.55 -36.69
N ASP A 57 11.41 -20.68 -37.27
CA ASP A 57 12.65 -20.20 -36.64
C ASP A 57 12.40 -19.28 -35.43
N SER A 58 11.17 -18.79 -35.25
CA SER A 58 10.77 -17.98 -34.08
C SER A 58 10.68 -18.79 -32.77
N GLU A 59 10.68 -20.13 -32.83
CA GLU A 59 10.63 -21.01 -31.65
C GLU A 59 11.95 -21.01 -30.85
N LEU A 60 13.03 -20.47 -31.41
CA LEU A 60 14.35 -20.35 -30.75
C LEU A 60 14.55 -19.02 -30.00
N LEU A 61 13.59 -18.09 -30.08
CA LEU A 61 13.68 -16.78 -29.44
C LEU A 61 13.33 -16.87 -27.95
N GLU A 62 14.24 -16.41 -27.09
CA GLU A 62 14.01 -16.35 -25.64
C GLU A 62 13.30 -15.06 -25.19
N PHE A 63 13.54 -13.95 -25.91
CA PHE A 63 12.85 -12.67 -25.70
C PHE A 63 12.91 -11.76 -26.94
N ILE A 64 12.01 -10.78 -26.98
CA ILE A 64 11.94 -9.73 -28.01
C ILE A 64 11.93 -8.38 -27.31
N ALA A 65 12.81 -7.48 -27.74
CA ALA A 65 12.84 -6.10 -27.27
C ALA A 65 12.17 -5.19 -28.30
N ILE A 66 11.06 -4.55 -27.95
CA ILE A 66 10.30 -3.66 -28.82
C ILE A 66 10.63 -2.22 -28.44
N ALA A 67 11.36 -1.52 -29.30
CA ALA A 67 11.69 -0.11 -29.11
C ALA A 67 10.65 0.79 -29.80
N VAL A 68 10.07 1.73 -29.05
CA VAL A 68 9.00 2.63 -29.48
C VAL A 68 9.31 4.08 -29.11
N ASP A 69 9.03 4.99 -30.04
CA ASP A 69 9.17 6.43 -29.84
C ASP A 69 7.81 7.18 -29.88
N ASN A 70 7.85 8.51 -29.77
CA ASN A 70 6.66 9.36 -29.83
C ASN A 70 5.95 9.37 -31.21
N GLU A 71 6.63 9.04 -32.31
CA GLU A 71 6.05 8.97 -33.65
C GLU A 71 5.26 7.65 -33.84
N ASP A 72 5.62 6.63 -33.08
CA ASP A 72 5.02 5.29 -33.09
C ASP A 72 3.67 5.21 -32.34
N GLU A 73 3.26 6.25 -31.60
CA GLU A 73 1.95 6.32 -30.93
C GLU A 73 0.77 6.18 -31.92
N ASN A 74 0.95 6.61 -33.17
CA ASN A 74 -0.07 6.47 -34.20
C ASN A 74 -0.18 5.02 -34.74
N ASN A 75 0.80 4.17 -34.43
CA ASN A 75 0.92 2.78 -34.90
C ASN A 75 0.77 1.75 -33.77
N LEU A 76 0.23 2.13 -32.61
CA LEU A 76 0.00 1.23 -31.46
C LEU A 76 -0.80 -0.03 -31.82
N ALA A 77 -1.70 0.04 -32.80
CA ALA A 77 -2.47 -1.11 -33.30
C ALA A 77 -1.58 -2.20 -33.95
N ARG A 78 -0.42 -1.83 -34.50
CA ARG A 78 0.54 -2.79 -35.07
C ARG A 78 1.43 -3.39 -33.99
N ILE A 79 1.95 -2.54 -33.09
CA ILE A 79 2.80 -2.96 -31.97
C ILE A 79 2.04 -3.93 -31.06
N SER A 80 0.78 -3.64 -30.77
CA SER A 80 -0.11 -4.54 -30.03
C SER A 80 -0.30 -5.90 -30.69
N GLY A 81 -0.39 -5.95 -32.02
CA GLY A 81 -0.47 -7.22 -32.76
C GLY A 81 0.80 -8.06 -32.63
N ILE A 82 1.97 -7.42 -32.60
CA ILE A 82 3.27 -8.07 -32.40
C ILE A 82 3.36 -8.65 -30.98
N ILE A 83 3.02 -7.85 -29.95
CA ILE A 83 3.00 -8.28 -28.54
C ILE A 83 2.06 -9.48 -28.35
N GLY A 84 0.85 -9.40 -28.93
CA GLY A 84 -0.12 -10.50 -28.86
C GLY A 84 0.39 -11.78 -29.51
N THR A 85 1.00 -11.69 -30.70
CA THR A 85 1.55 -12.85 -31.43
C THR A 85 2.74 -13.46 -30.69
N ALA A 86 3.63 -12.64 -30.13
CA ALA A 86 4.77 -13.10 -29.33
C ALA A 86 4.29 -13.86 -28.07
N LYS A 87 3.28 -13.32 -27.38
CA LYS A 87 2.69 -13.93 -26.19
C LYS A 87 1.97 -15.25 -26.49
N GLU A 88 1.24 -15.34 -27.60
CA GLU A 88 0.61 -16.62 -28.03
C GLU A 88 1.64 -17.73 -28.25
N LYS A 89 2.87 -17.37 -28.61
CA LYS A 89 3.99 -18.30 -28.80
C LYS A 89 4.85 -18.51 -27.54
N GLY A 90 4.52 -17.84 -26.43
CA GLY A 90 5.30 -17.92 -25.19
C GLY A 90 6.64 -17.20 -25.23
N ILE A 91 6.83 -16.28 -26.18
CA ILE A 91 8.04 -15.46 -26.30
C ILE A 91 7.88 -14.23 -25.41
N ARG A 92 8.89 -13.95 -24.58
CA ARG A 92 8.89 -12.83 -23.63
C ARG A 92 9.11 -11.50 -24.33
N VAL A 93 8.44 -10.45 -23.90
CA VAL A 93 8.47 -9.13 -24.56
C VAL A 93 8.93 -8.03 -23.60
N ILE A 94 10.05 -7.38 -23.91
CA ILE A 94 10.56 -6.18 -23.22
C ILE A 94 10.17 -4.96 -24.05
N LEU A 95 9.53 -3.97 -23.42
CA LEU A 95 9.23 -2.70 -24.07
C LEU A 95 10.30 -1.65 -23.74
N ILE A 96 10.86 -1.01 -24.76
CA ILE A 96 11.81 0.10 -24.61
C ILE A 96 11.12 1.35 -25.15
N ALA A 97 10.87 2.34 -24.30
CA ALA A 97 10.11 3.53 -24.72
C ALA A 97 10.92 4.82 -24.58
N GLU A 98 10.97 5.59 -25.66
CA GLU A 98 11.55 6.94 -25.73
C GLU A 98 10.43 7.97 -25.90
N GLU A 99 10.26 8.87 -24.93
CA GLU A 99 9.27 9.97 -24.96
C GLU A 99 7.80 9.55 -25.25
N VAL A 100 7.44 8.30 -24.97
CA VAL A 100 6.07 7.78 -25.17
C VAL A 100 5.14 8.25 -24.04
N SER A 101 3.90 8.60 -24.37
CA SER A 101 2.92 9.00 -23.36
C SER A 101 2.55 7.86 -22.40
N PRO A 102 2.26 8.15 -21.12
CA PRO A 102 1.88 7.12 -20.14
C PRO A 102 0.65 6.28 -20.55
N ILE A 103 -0.27 6.87 -21.32
CA ILE A 103 -1.48 6.18 -21.80
C ILE A 103 -1.11 5.09 -22.81
N ALA A 104 -0.21 5.39 -23.75
CA ALA A 104 0.30 4.43 -24.73
C ALA A 104 1.10 3.32 -24.03
N LEU A 105 1.95 3.68 -23.06
CA LEU A 105 2.73 2.71 -22.28
C LEU A 105 1.84 1.71 -21.50
N HIS A 106 0.82 2.21 -20.79
CA HIS A 106 -0.12 1.37 -20.07
C HIS A 106 -0.95 0.45 -20.99
N GLN A 107 -1.28 0.90 -22.20
CA GLN A 107 -1.97 0.06 -23.19
C GLN A 107 -1.10 -1.10 -23.66
N LEU A 108 0.19 -0.87 -23.91
CA LEU A 108 1.13 -1.90 -24.36
C LEU A 108 1.43 -2.92 -23.26
N LEU A 109 1.57 -2.50 -22.00
CA LEU A 109 1.74 -3.40 -20.85
C LEU A 109 0.51 -4.29 -20.60
N ARG A 110 -0.71 -3.74 -20.71
CA ARG A 110 -1.96 -4.53 -20.57
C ARG A 110 -2.09 -5.65 -21.60
N LEU A 111 -1.49 -5.48 -22.76
CA LEU A 111 -1.52 -6.47 -23.84
C LEU A 111 -0.49 -7.59 -23.65
N GLY A 112 0.35 -7.49 -22.62
CA GLY A 112 1.25 -8.54 -22.18
C GLY A 112 2.71 -8.32 -22.55
N ALA A 113 3.19 -7.08 -22.56
CA ALA A 113 4.61 -6.84 -22.41
C ALA A 113 5.02 -7.21 -20.97
N ASP A 114 6.06 -8.03 -20.83
CA ASP A 114 6.51 -8.61 -19.57
C ASP A 114 7.33 -7.62 -18.74
N ASP A 115 8.01 -6.67 -19.39
CA ASP A 115 8.84 -5.67 -18.74
C ASP A 115 8.91 -4.36 -19.55
N PHE A 116 9.32 -3.28 -18.88
CA PHE A 116 9.51 -1.96 -19.50
C PHE A 116 10.82 -1.32 -19.04
N VAL A 117 11.54 -0.72 -19.99
CA VAL A 117 12.76 0.04 -19.74
C VAL A 117 12.68 1.41 -20.44
N PRO A 118 12.89 2.53 -19.72
CA PRO A 118 12.92 3.85 -20.34
C PRO A 118 14.22 4.06 -21.13
N TYR A 119 14.12 4.75 -22.29
CA TYR A 119 15.27 5.20 -23.07
C TYR A 119 15.54 6.69 -22.82
N PRO A 120 16.80 7.14 -22.62
CA PRO A 120 18.05 6.38 -22.70
C PRO A 120 18.24 5.39 -21.54
N LEU A 121 18.78 4.22 -21.87
CA LEU A 121 18.99 3.08 -20.97
C LEU A 121 19.91 3.47 -19.79
N PRO A 122 19.46 3.35 -18.53
CA PRO A 122 20.36 3.43 -17.37
C PRO A 122 21.39 2.28 -17.42
N GLU A 123 22.61 2.51 -16.94
CA GLU A 123 23.67 1.48 -16.91
C GLU A 123 23.17 0.18 -16.26
N GLY A 124 23.19 -0.93 -17.01
CA GLY A 124 22.77 -2.25 -16.54
C GLY A 124 21.26 -2.53 -16.56
N ALA A 125 20.41 -1.58 -16.98
CA ALA A 125 18.96 -1.76 -16.96
C ALA A 125 18.46 -2.86 -17.91
N LEU A 126 19.12 -3.05 -19.05
CA LEU A 126 18.80 -4.13 -19.98
C LEU A 126 19.18 -5.50 -19.40
N HIS A 127 20.36 -5.61 -18.78
CA HIS A 127 20.81 -6.82 -18.09
C HIS A 127 19.83 -7.21 -16.98
N GLU A 128 19.41 -6.26 -16.14
CA GLU A 128 18.42 -6.48 -15.09
C GLU A 128 17.04 -6.88 -15.65
N ALA A 129 16.62 -6.34 -16.80
CA ALA A 129 15.39 -6.76 -17.46
C ALA A 129 15.49 -8.20 -17.99
N ILE A 130 16.61 -8.57 -18.63
CA ILE A 130 16.85 -9.92 -19.14
C ILE A 130 16.95 -10.94 -17.98
N GLU A 131 17.62 -10.61 -16.88
CA GLU A 131 17.64 -11.47 -15.68
C GLU A 131 16.25 -11.65 -15.07
N ARG A 132 15.44 -10.58 -14.99
CA ARG A 132 14.04 -10.65 -14.53
C ARG A 132 13.19 -11.56 -15.41
N LEU A 133 13.40 -11.52 -16.73
CA LEU A 133 12.75 -12.43 -17.66
C LEU A 133 13.14 -13.89 -17.41
N GLY A 134 14.43 -14.16 -17.19
CA GLY A 134 14.99 -15.51 -16.93
C GLY A 134 14.50 -16.15 -15.63
N GLN A 135 14.11 -15.35 -14.64
CA GLN A 135 13.67 -15.82 -13.32
C GLN A 135 12.16 -16.06 -13.22
N SER A 136 11.37 -15.70 -14.24
CA SER A 136 9.88 -15.65 -14.18
C SER A 136 9.15 -17.02 -14.13
N ASP A 137 9.85 -18.15 -14.29
CA ASP A 137 9.30 -19.50 -14.02
C ASP A 137 9.42 -19.92 -12.54
N LEU A 138 10.04 -19.07 -11.71
CA LEU A 138 10.10 -19.21 -10.27
C LEU A 138 9.52 -17.93 -9.66
N PRO A 139 8.55 -18.02 -8.72
CA PRO A 139 8.07 -16.83 -8.03
C PRO A 139 9.27 -16.06 -7.47
N PRO A 140 9.35 -14.73 -7.66
CA PRO A 140 10.48 -13.96 -7.18
C PRO A 140 10.55 -14.06 -5.65
N GLU A 141 11.51 -14.84 -5.15
CA GLU A 141 11.97 -14.75 -3.78
C GLU A 141 12.71 -13.41 -3.64
N LEU A 142 11.96 -12.38 -3.25
CA LEU A 142 12.52 -11.26 -2.48
C LEU A 142 13.43 -11.86 -1.39
N PRO A 143 14.62 -11.29 -1.11
CA PRO A 143 15.51 -11.80 -0.08
C PRO A 143 14.72 -12.05 1.21
N ALA A 144 14.76 -13.29 1.68
CA ALA A 144 14.01 -13.76 2.84
C ALA A 144 14.32 -12.92 4.09
N ALA A 145 13.58 -11.83 4.29
CA ALA A 145 13.08 -11.51 5.61
C ALA A 145 12.13 -12.65 5.97
N ALA A 146 12.41 -13.34 7.08
CA ALA A 146 11.68 -14.50 7.55
C ALA A 146 10.18 -14.39 7.25
N ALA A 147 9.61 -15.40 6.59
CA ALA A 147 8.17 -15.49 6.41
C ALA A 147 7.50 -15.22 7.77
N PRO A 148 6.73 -14.13 7.92
CA PRO A 148 6.03 -13.87 9.17
C PRO A 148 5.15 -15.10 9.46
N PRO A 149 4.97 -15.49 10.73
CA PRO A 149 4.24 -16.70 11.09
C PRO A 149 2.89 -16.70 10.37
N ALA A 150 2.68 -17.69 9.49
CA ALA A 150 1.47 -17.80 8.67
C ALA A 150 0.24 -17.76 9.58
N PHE A 151 -0.49 -16.65 9.50
CA PHE A 151 -1.73 -16.43 10.21
C PHE A 151 -2.76 -17.42 9.67
N LYS A 152 -3.28 -18.31 10.53
CA LYS A 152 -4.50 -19.06 10.24
C LYS A 152 -5.69 -18.29 10.77
N ALA A 153 -6.57 -17.87 9.86
CA ALA A 153 -7.89 -17.35 10.22
C ALA A 153 -8.63 -18.39 11.05
N SER A 154 -8.94 -18.05 12.30
CA SER A 154 -9.66 -18.94 13.21
C SER A 154 -11.14 -18.59 13.30
N GLY A 155 -11.59 -17.46 12.72
CA GLY A 155 -13.00 -17.08 12.60
C GLY A 155 -13.78 -17.07 13.92
N GLY A 156 -13.14 -16.76 15.04
CA GLY A 156 -13.70 -16.98 16.39
C GLY A 156 -13.39 -15.87 17.39
N ARG A 157 -12.99 -14.69 16.91
CA ARG A 157 -12.77 -13.50 17.75
C ARG A 157 -13.91 -12.53 17.58
N ASP A 158 -14.05 -11.65 18.56
CA ASP A 158 -14.96 -10.50 18.50
C ASP A 158 -14.16 -9.23 18.76
N GLY A 159 -13.40 -8.80 17.76
CA GLY A 159 -12.45 -7.70 17.89
C GLY A 159 -13.11 -6.37 18.22
N VAL A 160 -12.43 -5.57 19.04
CA VAL A 160 -12.83 -4.21 19.40
C VAL A 160 -12.46 -3.25 18.26
N VAL A 161 -13.47 -2.57 17.72
CA VAL A 161 -13.30 -1.58 16.63
C VAL A 161 -13.05 -0.18 17.19
N LEU A 162 -11.95 0.42 16.76
CA LEU A 162 -11.40 1.69 17.24
C LEU A 162 -11.10 2.64 16.06
N PRO A 163 -12.12 3.29 15.47
CA PRO A 163 -11.87 4.25 14.40
C PRO A 163 -11.22 5.52 14.93
N VAL A 164 -10.38 6.11 14.10
CA VAL A 164 -9.61 7.33 14.35
C VAL A 164 -9.91 8.30 13.23
N HIS A 165 -10.46 9.47 13.56
CA HIS A 165 -10.90 10.45 12.58
C HIS A 165 -10.39 11.84 12.91
N GLY A 166 -9.68 12.46 11.97
CA GLY A 166 -9.26 13.85 12.08
C GLY A 166 -10.38 14.82 11.74
N LEU A 167 -10.80 15.65 12.71
CA LEU A 167 -11.83 16.67 12.48
C LEU A 167 -11.31 17.92 11.76
N SER A 168 -10.01 17.97 11.45
CA SER A 168 -9.39 18.98 10.61
C SER A 168 -8.17 18.37 9.92
N GLY A 169 -7.78 18.92 8.77
CA GLY A 169 -6.57 18.46 8.08
C GLY A 169 -5.32 18.66 8.94
N GLY A 170 -4.43 17.66 8.94
CA GLY A 170 -3.12 17.75 9.59
C GLY A 170 -3.13 17.68 11.13
N VAL A 171 -4.25 17.29 11.76
CA VAL A 171 -4.35 17.14 13.23
C VAL A 171 -3.64 15.90 13.79
N GLY A 172 -3.06 15.05 12.92
CA GLY A 172 -2.30 13.86 13.31
C GLY A 172 -3.13 12.61 13.58
N ALA A 173 -4.27 12.43 12.90
CA ALA A 173 -5.12 11.23 13.00
C ALA A 173 -4.35 9.95 12.65
N THR A 174 -3.76 9.87 11.45
CA THR A 174 -2.92 8.73 11.03
C THR A 174 -1.75 8.47 11.98
N THR A 175 -1.07 9.54 12.45
CA THR A 175 0.01 9.40 13.44
C THR A 175 -0.48 8.72 14.71
N PHE A 176 -1.65 9.14 15.23
CA PHE A 176 -2.24 8.53 16.40
C PHE A 176 -2.70 7.10 16.13
N ALA A 177 -3.35 6.83 15.00
CA ALA A 177 -3.83 5.50 14.62
C ALA A 177 -2.70 4.47 14.54
N VAL A 178 -1.63 4.79 13.81
CA VAL A 178 -0.45 3.92 13.67
C VAL A 178 0.21 3.64 15.02
N ASN A 179 0.43 4.68 15.82
CA ASN A 179 1.10 4.52 17.11
C ASN A 179 0.21 3.81 18.14
N LEU A 180 -1.11 4.03 18.12
CA LEU A 180 -2.06 3.32 18.96
C LEU A 180 -2.09 1.83 18.59
N ALA A 181 -2.20 1.51 17.30
CA ALA A 181 -2.21 0.14 16.81
C ALA A 181 -0.92 -0.61 17.18
N TRP A 182 0.23 0.05 17.06
CA TRP A 182 1.51 -0.52 17.48
C TRP A 182 1.59 -0.77 19.00
N GLU A 183 1.21 0.19 19.84
CA GLU A 183 1.23 0.01 21.30
C GLU A 183 0.23 -1.06 21.76
N LEU A 184 -0.90 -1.23 21.07
CA LEU A 184 -1.84 -2.33 21.29
C LEU A 184 -1.22 -3.69 20.91
N ALA A 185 -0.49 -3.77 19.79
CA ALA A 185 0.15 -5.00 19.29
C ALA A 185 1.38 -5.43 20.11
N THR A 186 2.07 -4.47 20.70
CA THR A 186 3.24 -4.68 21.56
C THR A 186 2.99 -4.15 22.97
N PRO A 187 1.99 -4.67 23.69
CA PRO A 187 1.74 -4.20 25.05
C PRO A 187 2.98 -4.51 25.89
N GLU A 188 3.44 -3.54 26.68
CA GLU A 188 4.53 -3.79 27.61
C GLU A 188 4.16 -5.00 28.47
N ALA A 189 5.05 -5.99 28.50
CA ALA A 189 4.85 -7.21 29.28
C ALA A 189 4.68 -6.82 30.76
N SER A 190 3.43 -6.73 31.21
CA SER A 190 3.15 -6.47 32.61
C SER A 190 3.60 -7.72 33.37
N LYS A 191 4.41 -7.53 34.41
CA LYS A 191 4.83 -8.62 35.31
C LYS A 191 3.66 -9.39 35.95
N LYS A 192 2.43 -8.91 35.77
CA LYS A 192 1.20 -9.40 36.39
C LYS A 192 0.35 -10.28 35.48
N SER A 193 0.60 -10.36 34.17
CA SER A 193 -0.22 -11.19 33.28
C SER A 193 0.59 -11.71 32.07
N PRO A 194 0.95 -13.01 32.03
CA PRO A 194 1.66 -13.64 30.91
C PRO A 194 0.72 -13.98 29.74
N ALA A 195 -0.31 -13.16 29.52
CA ALA A 195 -1.23 -13.36 28.41
C ALA A 195 -0.51 -13.09 27.08
N PRO A 196 -0.83 -13.84 26.00
CA PRO A 196 -0.29 -13.55 24.67
C PRO A 196 -0.62 -12.12 24.27
N ALA A 197 0.27 -11.50 23.49
CA ALA A 197 0.00 -10.19 22.91
C ALA A 197 -1.26 -10.27 22.04
N PRO A 198 -2.16 -9.27 22.11
CA PRO A 198 -3.35 -9.28 21.28
C PRO A 198 -2.96 -9.10 19.82
N ARG A 199 -3.73 -9.70 18.91
CA ARG A 199 -3.56 -9.46 17.48
C ARG A 199 -4.28 -8.17 17.12
N VAL A 200 -3.59 -7.32 16.39
CA VAL A 200 -4.10 -5.99 16.02
C VAL A 200 -4.03 -5.85 14.51
N CYS A 201 -5.09 -5.28 13.95
CA CYS A 201 -5.16 -4.88 12.55
C CYS A 201 -5.35 -3.37 12.46
N LEU A 202 -4.57 -2.71 11.61
CA LEU A 202 -4.75 -1.33 11.19
C LEU A 202 -5.34 -1.31 9.78
N LEU A 203 -6.52 -0.72 9.61
CA LEU A 203 -7.17 -0.51 8.33
C LEU A 203 -7.01 0.94 7.91
N ASP A 204 -6.29 1.20 6.81
CA ASP A 204 -6.17 2.53 6.22
C ASP A 204 -7.29 2.74 5.19
N PHE A 205 -8.36 3.45 5.60
CA PHE A 205 -9.51 3.75 4.74
C PHE A 205 -9.43 5.13 4.09
N ASP A 206 -8.33 5.87 4.27
CA ASP A 206 -8.08 7.06 3.47
C ASP A 206 -7.57 6.63 2.08
N LEU A 207 -8.50 6.21 1.21
CA LEU A 207 -8.18 5.66 -0.12
C LEU A 207 -7.49 6.67 -1.06
N GLN A 208 -7.44 7.96 -0.70
CA GLN A 208 -6.83 9.00 -1.53
C GLN A 208 -5.49 9.48 -0.99
N PHE A 209 -5.39 9.67 0.33
CA PHE A 209 -4.21 10.22 1.00
C PHE A 209 -3.65 9.30 2.08
N GLY A 210 -4.07 8.04 2.08
CA GLY A 210 -3.65 7.00 3.00
C GLY A 210 -2.14 6.87 3.05
N SER A 211 -1.61 7.06 4.26
CA SER A 211 -0.18 7.15 4.51
C SER A 211 0.29 6.13 5.53
N ALA A 212 -0.57 5.21 6.00
CA ALA A 212 -0.15 4.17 6.93
C ALA A 212 1.02 3.34 6.37
N SER A 213 1.06 3.11 5.05
CA SER A 213 2.16 2.45 4.36
C SER A 213 3.49 3.19 4.56
N THR A 214 3.50 4.51 4.37
CA THR A 214 4.69 5.35 4.54
C THR A 214 5.12 5.46 6.01
N TYR A 215 4.15 5.52 6.95
CA TYR A 215 4.44 5.57 8.38
C TYR A 215 5.12 4.32 8.94
N LEU A 216 5.02 3.20 8.22
CA LEU A 216 5.52 1.88 8.63
C LEU A 216 6.54 1.29 7.64
N ASP A 217 6.95 2.05 6.63
CA ASP A 217 7.81 1.60 5.53
C ASP A 217 7.33 0.28 4.87
N LEU A 218 6.03 0.21 4.61
CA LEU A 218 5.38 -0.94 3.98
C LEU A 218 5.07 -0.65 2.51
N PRO A 219 5.23 -1.64 1.61
CA PRO A 219 4.79 -1.50 0.23
C PRO A 219 3.25 -1.37 0.17
N ARG A 220 2.75 -0.76 -0.91
CA ARG A 220 1.32 -0.84 -1.27
C ARG A 220 1.14 -2.04 -2.19
N ARG A 221 0.04 -2.78 -2.02
CA ARG A 221 -0.22 -4.02 -2.79
C ARG A 221 -1.46 -3.85 -3.65
N ASP A 222 -1.37 -4.31 -4.90
CA ASP A 222 -2.52 -4.28 -5.83
C ASP A 222 -3.65 -5.22 -5.37
N LEU A 223 -3.32 -6.28 -4.62
CA LEU A 223 -4.30 -7.16 -3.96
C LEU A 223 -5.29 -6.39 -3.08
N VAL A 224 -4.90 -5.25 -2.49
CA VAL A 224 -5.85 -4.43 -1.72
C VAL A 224 -6.96 -3.93 -2.64
N PHE A 225 -6.62 -3.42 -3.82
CA PHE A 225 -7.59 -2.92 -4.77
C PHE A 225 -8.50 -4.04 -5.29
N GLU A 226 -7.93 -5.19 -5.65
CA GLU A 226 -8.70 -6.37 -6.08
C GLU A 226 -9.71 -6.81 -5.00
N MET A 227 -9.27 -6.86 -3.74
CA MET A 227 -10.14 -7.18 -2.61
C MET A 227 -11.26 -6.14 -2.41
N LEU A 228 -10.96 -4.85 -2.57
CA LEU A 228 -11.95 -3.78 -2.46
C LEU A 228 -13.00 -3.80 -3.59
N GLN A 229 -12.64 -4.31 -4.78
CA GLN A 229 -13.57 -4.45 -5.91
C GLN A 229 -14.57 -5.59 -5.74
N ASP A 230 -14.20 -6.66 -5.03
CA ASP A 230 -15.06 -7.83 -4.82
C ASP A 230 -15.13 -8.25 -3.34
N THR A 231 -15.65 -7.35 -2.50
CA THR A 231 -15.83 -7.65 -1.07
C THR A 231 -16.87 -8.74 -0.81
N ALA A 232 -17.73 -9.05 -1.79
CA ALA A 232 -18.80 -10.05 -1.66
C ALA A 232 -18.25 -11.49 -1.67
N HIS A 233 -17.16 -11.73 -2.42
CA HIS A 233 -16.46 -13.01 -2.44
C HIS A 233 -15.17 -13.01 -1.58
N MET A 234 -14.93 -11.94 -0.83
CA MET A 234 -13.81 -11.87 0.11
C MET A 234 -13.98 -12.93 1.21
N ASP A 235 -13.03 -13.84 1.28
CA ASP A 235 -12.92 -14.81 2.36
C ASP A 235 -11.76 -14.41 3.30
N ALA A 236 -11.57 -15.20 4.35
CA ALA A 236 -10.52 -14.91 5.29
C ALA A 236 -9.12 -15.09 4.67
N GLU A 237 -8.95 -15.97 3.69
CA GLU A 237 -7.65 -16.20 3.06
C GLU A 237 -7.25 -14.99 2.19
N SER A 238 -8.14 -14.54 1.31
CA SER A 238 -7.91 -13.37 0.47
C SER A 238 -7.72 -12.09 1.28
N PHE A 239 -8.50 -11.90 2.34
CA PHE A 239 -8.31 -10.78 3.27
C PHE A 239 -6.92 -10.80 3.91
N ASN A 240 -6.45 -11.96 4.39
CA ASN A 240 -5.11 -12.06 4.99
C ASN A 240 -3.99 -11.92 3.96
N GLN A 241 -4.20 -12.37 2.73
CA GLN A 241 -3.24 -12.17 1.64
C GLN A 241 -3.11 -10.69 1.27
N ALA A 242 -4.15 -9.88 1.42
CA ALA A 242 -4.07 -8.42 1.21
C ALA A 242 -3.32 -7.69 2.34
N LEU A 243 -3.33 -8.23 3.56
CA LEU A 243 -2.65 -7.64 4.70
C LEU A 243 -1.12 -7.75 4.60
N LEU A 244 -0.44 -6.73 5.12
CA LEU A 244 0.99 -6.75 5.41
C LEU A 244 1.22 -6.88 6.90
N THR A 245 2.36 -7.42 7.29
CA THR A 245 2.75 -7.52 8.70
C THR A 245 3.95 -6.62 8.96
N PHE A 246 3.82 -5.71 9.92
CA PHE A 246 4.91 -4.88 10.41
C PHE A 246 5.52 -5.51 11.67
N ASN A 247 6.82 -5.79 11.62
CA ASN A 247 7.62 -6.36 12.71
C ASN A 247 6.98 -7.59 13.40
N ASP A 248 6.34 -8.48 12.62
CA ASP A 248 5.67 -9.71 13.09
C ASP A 248 4.58 -9.51 14.16
N ARG A 249 4.05 -8.28 14.30
CA ARG A 249 3.14 -7.92 15.41
C ARG A 249 1.88 -7.21 14.96
N LEU A 250 2.00 -6.27 14.04
CA LEU A 250 0.89 -5.44 13.58
C LEU A 250 0.52 -5.82 12.16
N HIS A 251 -0.74 -6.18 11.93
CA HIS A 251 -1.26 -6.39 10.59
C HIS A 251 -1.82 -5.08 10.04
N VAL A 252 -1.58 -4.80 8.77
CA VAL A 252 -1.93 -3.52 8.15
C VAL A 252 -2.56 -3.77 6.79
N LEU A 253 -3.77 -3.27 6.59
CA LEU A 253 -4.35 -3.06 5.27
C LEU A 253 -3.97 -1.65 4.85
N THR A 254 -3.02 -1.53 3.93
CA THR A 254 -2.58 -0.24 3.41
C THR A 254 -3.60 0.33 2.43
N ALA A 255 -3.60 1.64 2.23
CA ALA A 255 -4.32 2.23 1.10
C ALA A 255 -3.71 1.73 -0.23
N PRO A 256 -4.53 1.60 -1.29
CA PRO A 256 -4.08 1.15 -2.60
C PRO A 256 -3.00 2.07 -3.20
N SER A 257 -2.23 1.53 -4.15
CA SER A 257 -1.19 2.23 -4.90
C SER A 257 -1.77 3.42 -5.67
N GLU A 258 -2.92 3.20 -6.31
CA GLU A 258 -3.69 4.21 -7.04
C GLU A 258 -4.65 4.99 -6.15
N MET A 259 -4.86 6.26 -6.49
CA MET A 259 -5.87 7.10 -5.83
C MET A 259 -7.27 6.71 -6.31
N LEU A 260 -8.13 6.27 -5.39
CA LEU A 260 -9.48 5.83 -5.73
C LEU A 260 -10.56 6.89 -5.43
N PRO A 261 -11.70 6.86 -6.14
CA PRO A 261 -12.88 7.61 -5.74
C PRO A 261 -13.38 7.18 -4.35
N LEU A 262 -13.79 8.13 -3.50
CA LEU A 262 -14.25 7.84 -2.14
C LEU A 262 -15.59 7.08 -2.09
N ASP A 263 -16.35 7.11 -3.18
CA ASP A 263 -17.63 6.44 -3.37
C ASP A 263 -17.51 5.04 -4.00
N ILE A 264 -16.28 4.56 -4.24
CA ILE A 264 -16.05 3.20 -4.73
C ILE A 264 -16.52 2.13 -3.73
N LEU A 265 -16.50 2.45 -2.43
CA LEU A 265 -16.96 1.57 -1.37
C LEU A 265 -18.34 1.96 -0.88
N THR A 266 -19.20 0.96 -0.73
CA THR A 266 -20.51 1.11 -0.10
C THR A 266 -20.44 0.84 1.41
N ALA A 267 -21.52 1.19 2.11
CA ALA A 267 -21.69 0.83 3.52
C ALA A 267 -21.65 -0.69 3.76
N GLU A 268 -22.12 -1.49 2.79
CA GLU A 268 -22.11 -2.94 2.90
C GLU A 268 -20.69 -3.49 2.77
N ASP A 269 -19.91 -2.98 1.81
CA ASP A 269 -18.51 -3.35 1.61
C ASP A 269 -17.67 -3.09 2.88
N ILE A 270 -17.80 -1.89 3.44
CA ILE A 270 -17.13 -1.52 4.69
C ILE A 270 -17.56 -2.42 5.85
N SER A 271 -18.85 -2.79 5.92
CA SER A 271 -19.34 -3.69 6.95
C SER A 271 -18.67 -5.06 6.86
N ARG A 272 -18.58 -5.64 5.65
CA ARG A 272 -17.92 -6.93 5.44
C ARG A 272 -16.43 -6.88 5.80
N ILE A 273 -15.73 -5.82 5.42
CA ILE A 273 -14.30 -5.65 5.74
C ILE A 273 -14.09 -5.56 7.27
N ILE A 274 -14.91 -4.77 7.98
CA ILE A 274 -14.81 -4.65 9.43
C ILE A 274 -15.16 -5.97 10.12
N GLU A 275 -16.20 -6.67 9.69
CA GLU A 275 -16.58 -7.97 10.24
C GLU A 275 -15.49 -9.01 10.04
N MET A 276 -14.88 -9.06 8.85
CA MET A 276 -13.74 -9.94 8.55
C MET A 276 -12.56 -9.64 9.48
N ALA A 277 -12.20 -8.36 9.65
CA ALA A 277 -11.15 -7.95 10.57
C ALA A 277 -11.48 -8.33 12.04
N ARG A 278 -12.70 -8.06 12.50
CA ARG A 278 -13.14 -8.37 13.88
C ARG A 278 -13.11 -9.86 14.18
N SER A 279 -13.44 -10.71 13.19
CA SER A 279 -13.43 -12.16 13.37
C SER A 279 -12.01 -12.75 13.53
N ASN A 280 -10.99 -11.98 13.12
CA ASN A 280 -9.60 -12.41 12.98
C ASN A 280 -8.63 -11.73 13.98
N PHE A 281 -8.99 -10.55 14.50
CA PHE A 281 -8.15 -9.70 15.35
C PHE A 281 -8.83 -9.35 16.68
N ASP A 282 -8.05 -9.10 17.74
CA ASP A 282 -8.60 -8.66 19.04
C ASP A 282 -8.90 -7.14 19.03
N PHE A 283 -8.12 -6.38 18.27
CA PHE A 283 -8.32 -4.94 18.06
C PHE A 283 -8.23 -4.61 16.58
N VAL A 284 -9.17 -3.78 16.11
CA VAL A 284 -9.20 -3.24 14.74
C VAL A 284 -9.16 -1.72 14.84
N VAL A 285 -8.02 -1.12 14.52
CA VAL A 285 -7.86 0.33 14.43
C VAL A 285 -8.15 0.74 13.00
N ILE A 286 -9.01 1.75 12.81
CA ILE A 286 -9.38 2.22 11.46
C ILE A 286 -8.92 3.66 11.32
N ASP A 287 -8.04 3.95 10.37
CA ASP A 287 -7.70 5.32 10.00
C ASP A 287 -8.75 5.83 9.00
N MET A 288 -9.56 6.79 9.45
CA MET A 288 -10.68 7.32 8.66
C MET A 288 -10.21 8.47 7.76
N PRO A 289 -10.75 8.59 6.55
CA PRO A 289 -10.51 9.76 5.71
C PRO A 289 -10.96 11.04 6.43
N THR A 290 -10.27 12.16 6.17
CA THR A 290 -10.65 13.45 6.77
C THR A 290 -12.05 13.90 6.32
N THR A 291 -12.45 13.52 5.12
CA THR A 291 -13.78 13.77 4.56
C THR A 291 -14.83 12.86 5.19
N VAL A 292 -16.02 13.40 5.45
CA VAL A 292 -17.18 12.58 5.81
C VAL A 292 -17.73 11.96 4.52
N VAL A 293 -17.81 10.63 4.51
CA VAL A 293 -18.23 9.80 3.37
C VAL A 293 -19.50 9.04 3.73
N SER A 294 -20.20 8.49 2.73
CA SER A 294 -21.50 7.83 2.92
C SER A 294 -21.46 6.68 3.93
N TRP A 295 -20.34 5.97 4.03
CA TRP A 295 -20.13 4.85 4.95
C TRP A 295 -19.52 5.26 6.30
N THR A 296 -19.28 6.55 6.57
CA THR A 296 -18.78 7.01 7.89
C THR A 296 -19.74 6.61 9.03
N GLU A 297 -21.04 6.67 8.78
CA GLU A 297 -22.07 6.20 9.72
C GLU A 297 -21.93 4.72 10.05
N THR A 298 -21.65 3.89 9.06
CA THR A 298 -21.46 2.44 9.22
C THR A 298 -20.31 2.17 10.18
N VAL A 299 -19.17 2.84 9.98
CA VAL A 299 -18.01 2.69 10.86
C VAL A 299 -18.33 3.17 12.28
N LEU A 300 -18.98 4.32 12.42
CA LEU A 300 -19.41 4.84 13.72
C LEU A 300 -20.37 3.89 14.46
N SER A 301 -21.29 3.27 13.72
CA SER A 301 -22.26 2.31 14.26
C SER A 301 -21.58 1.05 14.79
N GLN A 302 -20.56 0.55 14.11
CA GLN A 302 -19.78 -0.62 14.51
C GLN A 302 -18.66 -0.32 15.52
N ALA A 303 -18.31 0.96 15.71
CA ALA A 303 -17.29 1.38 16.65
C ALA A 303 -17.66 1.04 18.09
N HIS A 304 -16.67 0.59 18.86
CA HIS A 304 -16.77 0.53 20.33
C HIS A 304 -16.36 1.87 20.94
N LEU A 305 -15.30 2.47 20.42
CA LEU A 305 -14.84 3.83 20.74
C LEU A 305 -14.42 4.51 19.45
N TYR A 306 -14.88 5.74 19.23
CA TYR A 306 -14.57 6.52 18.03
C TYR A 306 -13.69 7.73 18.41
N PHE A 307 -12.41 7.69 18.08
CA PHE A 307 -11.47 8.76 18.42
C PHE A 307 -11.60 9.92 17.44
N ALA A 308 -12.07 11.06 17.94
CA ALA A 308 -12.24 12.28 17.16
C ALA A 308 -11.08 13.25 17.48
N LEU A 309 -10.07 13.30 16.61
CA LEU A 309 -8.89 14.12 16.82
C LEU A 309 -9.15 15.58 16.43
N MET A 310 -8.68 16.47 17.28
CA MET A 310 -8.80 17.91 17.10
C MET A 310 -7.60 18.65 17.68
N GLU A 311 -7.41 19.90 17.26
CA GLU A 311 -6.42 20.83 17.81
C GLU A 311 -7.07 22.04 18.50
N LEU A 312 -6.27 22.77 19.29
CA LEU A 312 -6.69 23.97 20.03
C LEU A 312 -6.68 25.22 19.13
N ASP A 313 -7.49 25.20 18.07
CA ASP A 313 -7.67 26.32 17.15
C ASP A 313 -9.12 26.47 16.66
N MET A 314 -9.42 27.62 16.06
CA MET A 314 -10.79 27.97 15.65
C MET A 314 -11.30 27.12 14.48
N ARG A 315 -10.45 26.72 13.52
CA ARG A 315 -10.87 25.92 12.37
C ARG A 315 -11.26 24.52 12.83
N SER A 316 -10.40 23.92 13.66
CA SER A 316 -10.65 22.65 14.34
C SER A 316 -11.96 22.71 15.16
N ALA A 317 -12.17 23.77 15.93
CA ALA A 317 -13.40 23.97 16.71
C ALA A 317 -14.66 24.06 15.83
N GLN A 318 -14.62 24.84 14.74
CA GLN A 318 -15.76 25.01 13.83
C GLN A 318 -16.09 23.70 13.11
N ASN A 319 -15.08 22.96 12.64
CA ASN A 319 -15.32 21.66 12.02
C ASN A 319 -15.87 20.64 13.01
N THR A 320 -15.37 20.63 14.24
CA THR A 320 -15.91 19.79 15.32
C THR A 320 -17.38 20.11 15.59
N LEU A 321 -17.75 21.39 15.68
CA LEU A 321 -19.13 21.81 15.85
C LEU A 321 -20.03 21.38 14.66
N ARG A 322 -19.52 21.49 13.43
CA ARG A 322 -20.24 21.03 12.23
C ARG A 322 -20.46 19.52 12.25
N MET A 323 -19.44 18.74 12.61
CA MET A 323 -19.53 17.28 12.73
C MET A 323 -20.56 16.88 13.78
N ILE A 324 -20.50 17.45 14.99
CA ILE A 324 -21.47 17.16 16.06
C ILE A 324 -22.90 17.48 15.60
N ARG A 325 -23.11 18.62 14.92
CA ARG A 325 -24.44 18.99 14.40
C ARG A 325 -24.94 18.02 13.34
N ALA A 326 -24.07 17.57 12.44
CA ALA A 326 -24.41 16.57 11.42
C ALA A 326 -24.82 15.25 12.08
N LEU A 327 -24.03 14.75 13.04
CA LEU A 327 -24.35 13.53 13.78
C LEU A 327 -25.67 13.65 14.57
N LYS A 328 -25.94 14.82 15.21
CA LYS A 328 -27.21 15.07 15.90
C LYS A 328 -28.40 15.08 14.94
N ALA A 329 -28.25 15.65 13.74
CA ALA A 329 -29.32 15.74 12.76
C ALA A 329 -29.77 14.36 12.28
N GLU A 330 -28.84 13.43 12.13
CA GLU A 330 -29.08 12.05 11.71
C GLU A 330 -29.32 11.08 12.89
N ASN A 331 -29.43 11.58 14.13
CA ASN A 331 -29.58 10.78 15.36
C ASN A 331 -28.50 9.69 15.55
N LEU A 332 -27.27 9.98 15.16
CA LEU A 332 -26.14 9.07 15.29
C LEU A 332 -25.54 9.08 16.71
N PRO A 333 -24.90 7.97 17.14
CA PRO A 333 -24.46 7.79 18.52
C PRO A 333 -23.22 8.63 18.87
N ILE A 334 -23.44 9.89 19.23
CA ILE A 334 -22.39 10.86 19.57
C ILE A 334 -21.67 10.47 20.87
N GLU A 335 -22.34 9.75 21.77
CA GLU A 335 -21.79 9.24 23.01
C GLU A 335 -20.62 8.25 22.81
N LYS A 336 -20.45 7.70 21.61
CA LYS A 336 -19.30 6.87 21.23
C LYS A 336 -18.05 7.69 20.89
N LEU A 337 -18.21 8.99 20.58
CA LEU A 337 -17.10 9.85 20.26
C LEU A 337 -16.25 10.11 21.52
N ARG A 338 -14.95 10.05 21.31
CA ARG A 338 -13.91 10.33 22.29
C ARG A 338 -13.03 11.42 21.72
N PHE A 339 -13.20 12.64 22.20
CA PHE A 339 -12.45 13.78 21.67
C PHE A 339 -11.03 13.77 22.21
N VAL A 340 -10.08 13.77 21.28
CA VAL A 340 -8.65 13.72 21.53
C VAL A 340 -8.04 15.04 21.07
N LEU A 341 -7.53 15.82 22.01
CA LEU A 341 -6.84 17.06 21.68
C LEU A 341 -5.36 16.76 21.41
N ASN A 342 -4.97 16.80 20.14
CA ASN A 342 -3.57 16.74 19.76
C ASN A 342 -2.89 18.10 19.94
N ARG A 343 -1.56 18.07 20.08
CA ARG A 343 -0.71 19.25 20.32
C ARG A 343 -1.20 20.09 21.51
N ALA A 344 -1.64 19.41 22.56
CA ALA A 344 -2.21 20.02 23.74
C ALA A 344 -1.20 20.95 24.44
N PRO A 345 -1.68 22.04 25.08
CA PRO A 345 -0.83 22.89 25.89
C PRO A 345 -0.08 22.10 26.96
N LYS A 346 1.19 22.45 27.18
CA LYS A 346 2.01 21.84 28.23
C LYS A 346 1.34 22.00 29.58
N PHE A 347 1.63 21.09 30.50
CA PHE A 347 1.07 21.13 31.85
C PHE A 347 1.29 22.48 32.57
N THR A 348 2.41 23.17 32.29
CA THR A 348 2.76 24.48 32.85
C THR A 348 2.01 25.66 32.22
N ASP A 349 1.36 25.47 31.06
CA ASP A 349 0.59 26.53 30.39
C ASP A 349 -0.85 26.59 30.92
N LEU A 350 -1.01 27.31 32.03
CA LEU A 350 -2.30 27.60 32.66
C LEU A 350 -3.25 28.33 31.71
N SER A 351 -2.72 29.21 30.86
CA SER A 351 -3.53 29.97 29.90
C SER A 351 -4.10 29.05 28.81
N GLY A 352 -3.28 28.13 28.30
CA GLY A 352 -3.68 27.09 27.36
C GLY A 352 -4.73 26.16 27.94
N LYS A 353 -4.55 25.68 29.18
CA LYS A 353 -5.56 24.86 29.87
C LYS A 353 -6.91 25.58 30.00
N SER A 354 -6.91 26.88 30.30
CA SER A 354 -8.14 27.68 30.35
C SER A 354 -8.84 27.75 28.99
N ARG A 355 -8.08 27.74 27.88
CA ARG A 355 -8.60 27.74 26.51
C ARG A 355 -9.19 26.38 26.16
N VAL A 356 -8.53 25.28 26.53
CA VAL A 356 -9.05 23.91 26.35
C VAL A 356 -10.39 23.75 27.06
N LYS A 357 -10.48 24.19 28.32
CA LYS A 357 -11.73 24.11 29.10
C LYS A 357 -12.86 24.92 28.44
N ARG A 358 -12.58 26.18 28.05
CA ARG A 358 -13.56 27.03 27.35
C ARG A 358 -14.00 26.45 26.01
N LEU A 359 -13.08 25.82 25.28
CA LEU A 359 -13.38 25.14 24.01
C LEU A 359 -14.34 23.97 24.24
N ALA A 360 -14.03 23.10 25.21
CA ALA A 360 -14.89 21.98 25.59
C ALA A 360 -16.29 22.43 26.02
N GLU A 361 -16.38 23.46 26.85
CA GLU A 361 -17.65 24.07 27.29
C GLU A 361 -18.44 24.67 26.11
N SER A 362 -17.75 25.34 25.18
CA SER A 362 -18.41 25.98 24.03
C SER A 362 -18.96 24.96 23.02
N LEU A 363 -18.31 23.80 22.92
CA LEU A 363 -18.71 22.70 22.05
C LEU A 363 -19.66 21.70 22.72
N ASP A 364 -19.85 21.81 24.04
CA ASP A 364 -20.60 20.86 24.86
C ASP A 364 -20.06 19.42 24.73
N ILE A 365 -18.74 19.27 24.87
CA ILE A 365 -18.02 17.98 24.74
C ILE A 365 -17.07 17.73 25.91
N GLY A 366 -16.79 16.45 26.17
CA GLY A 366 -15.67 16.01 27.01
C GLY A 366 -14.41 15.78 26.17
N ILE A 367 -13.32 16.50 26.46
CA ILE A 367 -11.99 16.19 25.92
C ILE A 367 -11.31 15.23 26.89
N GLU A 368 -11.15 13.97 26.48
CA GLU A 368 -10.71 12.89 27.37
C GLU A 368 -9.20 12.66 27.32
N VAL A 369 -8.60 12.88 26.15
CA VAL A 369 -7.18 12.63 25.93
C VAL A 369 -6.52 13.93 25.46
N LEU A 370 -5.44 14.29 26.14
CA LEU A 370 -4.57 15.41 25.79
C LEU A 370 -3.23 14.84 25.36
N LEU A 371 -2.85 15.06 24.11
CA LEU A 371 -1.62 14.54 23.52
C LEU A 371 -0.59 15.65 23.35
N SER A 372 0.65 15.37 23.75
CA SER A 372 1.79 16.25 23.59
C SER A 372 2.23 16.34 22.12
N ASP A 373 2.54 17.54 21.62
CA ASP A 373 2.91 17.75 20.20
C ASP A 373 4.15 16.94 19.76
N CYS A 374 5.22 16.93 20.55
CA CYS A 374 6.52 16.32 20.24
C CYS A 374 7.21 16.76 18.92
N GLY A 375 6.55 17.58 18.09
CA GLY A 375 7.13 18.34 16.98
C GLY A 375 8.04 17.50 16.08
N ARG A 376 9.31 17.91 15.96
CA ARG A 376 10.31 17.25 15.09
C ARG A 376 10.50 15.75 15.34
N ILE A 377 10.29 15.29 16.58
CA ILE A 377 10.44 13.86 16.91
C ILE A 377 9.41 13.04 16.12
N VAL A 378 8.18 13.55 16.01
CA VAL A 378 7.12 12.89 15.23
C VAL A 378 7.46 12.90 13.75
N THR A 379 7.89 14.05 13.21
CA THR A 379 8.30 14.15 11.81
C THR A 379 9.42 13.17 11.47
N GLN A 380 10.49 13.13 12.29
CA GLN A 380 11.61 12.20 12.08
C GLN A 380 11.20 10.73 12.19
N ALA A 381 10.27 10.40 13.09
CA ALA A 381 9.74 9.04 13.20
C ALA A 381 9.00 8.63 11.90
N ASN A 382 8.17 9.54 11.39
CA ASN A 382 7.41 9.31 10.16
C ASN A 382 8.31 9.23 8.92
N ASP A 383 9.32 10.11 8.82
CA ASP A 383 10.27 10.12 7.69
C ASP A 383 11.14 8.86 7.63
N HIS A 384 11.34 8.20 8.79
CA HIS A 384 12.04 6.92 8.87
C HIS A 384 11.10 5.70 8.76
N GLY A 385 9.79 5.90 8.61
CA GLY A 385 8.81 4.82 8.56
C GLY A 385 8.73 3.97 9.83
N LEU A 386 8.93 4.58 11.01
CA LEU A 386 8.94 3.88 12.29
C LEU A 386 7.97 4.49 13.31
N PRO A 387 7.16 3.66 14.02
CA PRO A 387 6.39 4.11 15.17
C PRO A 387 7.27 4.75 16.26
N LEU A 388 6.70 5.67 17.02
CA LEU A 388 7.39 6.39 18.10
C LEU A 388 7.96 5.46 19.17
N ALA A 389 7.37 4.28 19.36
CA ALA A 389 7.90 3.28 20.28
C ALA A 389 9.31 2.79 19.88
N LEU A 390 9.60 2.72 18.58
CA LEU A 390 10.86 2.23 18.04
C LEU A 390 11.86 3.36 17.83
N SER A 391 11.41 4.50 17.28
CA SER A 391 12.29 5.65 16.98
C SER A 391 12.54 6.55 18.19
N ALA A 392 11.56 6.71 19.08
CA ALA A 392 11.57 7.72 20.15
C ALA A 392 10.85 7.26 21.43
N ALA A 393 11.22 6.10 21.99
CA ALA A 393 10.56 5.46 23.14
C ALA A 393 10.36 6.34 24.40
N LYS A 394 11.13 7.43 24.53
CA LYS A 394 11.05 8.38 25.66
C LYS A 394 10.11 9.56 25.40
N ALA A 395 9.58 9.72 24.19
CA ALA A 395 8.69 10.82 23.82
C ALA A 395 7.44 10.85 24.72
N PRO A 396 7.03 12.04 25.22
CA PRO A 396 5.81 12.17 26.02
C PRO A 396 4.56 11.66 25.29
N LEU A 397 4.42 11.98 24.00
CA LEU A 397 3.30 11.53 23.16
C LEU A 397 3.17 10.01 23.15
N ARG A 398 4.29 9.30 22.95
CA ARG A 398 4.33 7.84 22.99
C ARG A 398 3.84 7.30 24.34
N LYS A 399 4.27 7.88 25.46
CA LYS A 399 3.83 7.45 26.80
C LYS A 399 2.34 7.69 27.05
N GLU A 400 1.79 8.75 26.48
CA GLU A 400 0.36 9.06 26.58
C GLU A 400 -0.46 8.06 25.77
N ILE A 401 -0.04 7.76 24.53
CA ILE A 401 -0.67 6.74 23.67
C ILE A 401 -0.55 5.35 24.30
N GLN A 402 0.61 5.00 24.84
CA GLN A 402 0.85 3.73 25.52
C GLN A 402 -0.09 3.53 26.72
N LYS A 403 -0.29 4.56 27.56
CA LYS A 403 -1.22 4.49 28.69
C LYS A 403 -2.66 4.28 28.22
N LEU A 404 -3.04 4.94 27.12
CA LEU A 404 -4.36 4.75 26.52
C LEU A 404 -4.52 3.31 26.00
N ALA A 405 -3.54 2.78 25.29
CA ALA A 405 -3.54 1.40 24.80
C ALA A 405 -3.66 0.40 25.96
N GLN A 406 -2.91 0.59 27.05
CA GLN A 406 -3.00 -0.25 28.25
C GLN A 406 -4.41 -0.21 28.86
N SER A 407 -5.00 0.98 29.01
CA SER A 407 -6.37 1.14 29.49
C SER A 407 -7.39 0.40 28.62
N ILE A 408 -7.24 0.45 27.29
CA ILE A 408 -8.13 -0.24 26.35
C ILE A 408 -8.00 -1.76 26.51
N VAL A 409 -6.78 -2.28 26.60
CA VAL A 409 -6.52 -3.73 26.78
C VAL A 409 -7.08 -4.22 28.11
N GLU A 410 -6.94 -3.45 29.19
CA GLU A 410 -7.49 -3.80 30.50
C GLU A 410 -9.02 -3.82 30.49
N LEU A 411 -9.66 -2.83 29.86
CA LEU A 411 -11.11 -2.78 29.71
C LEU A 411 -11.64 -3.95 28.86
N ASN A 412 -10.97 -4.29 27.75
CA ASN A 412 -11.38 -5.41 26.91
C ASN A 412 -11.31 -6.73 27.68
N ARG A 413 -10.20 -6.97 28.39
CA ARG A 413 -10.06 -8.18 29.23
C ARG A 413 -11.11 -8.26 30.33
N ALA A 414 -11.46 -7.13 30.93
CA ALA A 414 -12.53 -7.08 31.94
C ALA A 414 -13.90 -7.39 31.34
N ALA A 415 -14.17 -6.96 30.11
CA ALA A 415 -15.40 -7.25 29.38
C ALA A 415 -15.48 -8.74 28.96
N GLU A 416 -14.39 -9.30 28.44
CA GLU A 416 -14.26 -10.73 28.13
C GLU A 416 -14.47 -11.60 29.39
N ALA A 417 -13.88 -11.21 30.51
CA ALA A 417 -14.05 -11.92 31.78
C ALA A 417 -15.46 -11.81 32.39
N ALA A 418 -16.25 -10.81 32.00
CA ALA A 418 -17.64 -10.66 32.44
C ALA A 418 -18.64 -11.43 31.57
N THR A 419 -18.23 -11.83 30.36
CA THR A 419 -19.05 -12.56 29.39
C THR A 419 -18.75 -14.06 29.34
N ALA A 420 -17.57 -14.47 29.81
CA ALA A 420 -17.20 -15.86 30.11
C ALA A 420 -17.78 -16.33 31.45
#